data_AF-A0A661H445-F1
#
_entry.id   AF-A0A661H445-F1
#
_cell.length_a   1.000
_cell.length_b   1.000
_cell.length_c   1.000
_cell.angle_alpha   90.00
_cell.angle_beta   90.00
_cell.angle_gamma   90.00
#
_symmetry.space_group_name_H-M   'P 1'
#
loop_
_entity.id
_entity.type
_entity.pdbx_description
1 polymer ?
#
loop_
_entity_poly.entity_id
_entity_poly.type
_entity_poly.pdbx_seq_one_letter_code
_entity_poly.pdbx_strand_id
1 'polypeptide(L)'
;MSSKNVAKKTTELTVSSEILARKLKIKHDKLVIQVKGNAKLLRKFGPLKTKKKEYRGTIFTAYQFNKNQLLCVLFKMNNPNLTDIKAEAVQATSLISIIEALDDFDFDNLPVRFVYAVQDKAGNLKIGISNDPKRRIKELNIGNPDALKLVFTRQAVLDKYQDEVALHKACEPFKIRSEWFTSDAKKMLN
;
A
#
# COMPACT_ATOMS: atom_id res chain seq x y z
N MET A 1 -37.56 -39.27 -24.49
CA MET A 1 -36.72 -39.22 -23.28
C MET A 1 -36.33 -37.78 -23.02
N SER A 2 -36.72 -37.26 -21.86
CA SER A 2 -36.58 -35.86 -21.46
C SER A 2 -35.27 -35.68 -20.71
N SER A 3 -34.34 -34.91 -21.27
CA SER A 3 -33.13 -34.48 -20.56
C SER A 3 -33.27 -33.02 -20.18
N LYS A 4 -33.72 -32.80 -18.94
CA LYS A 4 -33.74 -31.50 -18.28
C LYS A 4 -32.31 -30.99 -18.15
N ASN A 5 -31.97 -29.93 -18.89
CA ASN A 5 -30.79 -29.12 -18.64
C ASN A 5 -31.01 -28.31 -17.35
N VAL A 6 -30.57 -28.87 -16.22
CA VAL A 6 -30.51 -28.14 -14.95
C VAL A 6 -29.30 -27.23 -15.03
N ALA A 7 -29.51 -25.98 -15.42
CA ALA A 7 -28.51 -24.93 -15.30
C ALA A 7 -28.09 -24.83 -13.82
N LYS A 8 -26.90 -25.31 -13.50
CA LYS A 8 -26.23 -25.06 -12.22
C LYS A 8 -26.11 -23.55 -12.08
N LYS A 9 -26.98 -22.97 -11.26
CA LYS A 9 -26.95 -21.57 -10.86
C LYS A 9 -25.65 -21.38 -10.09
N THR A 10 -24.57 -20.98 -10.76
CA THR A 10 -23.30 -20.66 -10.13
C THR A 10 -23.56 -19.53 -9.15
N THR A 11 -23.72 -19.87 -7.87
CA THR A 11 -23.96 -18.90 -6.80
C THR A 11 -22.70 -18.06 -6.71
N GLU A 12 -22.73 -16.89 -7.33
CA GLU A 12 -21.69 -15.89 -7.23
C GLU A 12 -21.39 -15.67 -5.74
N LEU A 13 -20.17 -15.99 -5.31
CA LEU A 13 -19.81 -15.94 -3.90
C LEU A 13 -19.84 -14.47 -3.45
N THR A 14 -20.90 -14.06 -2.73
CA THR A 14 -21.04 -12.68 -2.25
C THR A 14 -20.57 -12.55 -0.82
N VAL A 15 -19.66 -11.60 -0.55
CA VAL A 15 -19.17 -11.31 0.81
C VAL A 15 -19.89 -10.09 1.36
N SER A 16 -20.39 -10.18 2.59
CA SER A 16 -21.04 -9.04 3.25
C SER A 16 -20.02 -8.07 3.84
N SER A 17 -20.36 -6.78 3.91
CA SER A 17 -19.51 -5.78 4.57
C SER A 17 -19.30 -6.07 6.05
N GLU A 18 -20.24 -6.75 6.70
CA GLU A 18 -20.12 -7.18 8.10
C GLU A 18 -19.01 -8.24 8.28
N ILE A 19 -19.00 -9.27 7.43
CA ILE A 19 -17.98 -10.32 7.45
C ILE A 19 -16.61 -9.73 7.11
N LEU A 20 -16.58 -8.84 6.11
CA LEU A 20 -15.35 -8.16 5.69
C LEU A 20 -14.77 -7.30 6.81
N ALA A 21 -15.59 -6.48 7.47
CA ALA A 21 -15.15 -5.63 8.58
C ALA A 21 -14.55 -6.46 9.73
N ARG A 22 -15.18 -7.60 10.07
CA ARG A 22 -14.66 -8.53 11.07
C ARG A 22 -13.29 -9.10 10.70
N LYS A 23 -13.12 -9.57 9.46
CA LYS A 23 -11.84 -10.09 8.97
C LYS A 23 -10.72 -9.05 9.00
N LEU A 24 -11.05 -7.81 8.64
CA LEU A 24 -10.11 -6.70 8.63
C LEU A 24 -9.90 -6.05 10.00
N LYS A 25 -10.59 -6.55 11.04
CA LYS A 25 -10.55 -6.01 12.42
C LYS A 25 -10.85 -4.50 12.49
N ILE A 26 -11.77 -4.02 11.65
CA ILE A 26 -12.23 -2.63 11.65
C ILE A 26 -13.70 -2.50 12.06
N LYS A 27 -14.10 -1.31 12.53
CA LYS A 27 -15.51 -1.01 12.79
C LYS A 27 -16.33 -1.05 11.50
N HIS A 28 -17.49 -1.71 11.54
CA HIS A 28 -18.38 -1.84 10.38
C HIS A 28 -18.80 -0.49 9.79
N ASP A 29 -19.11 0.49 10.64
CA ASP A 29 -19.51 1.83 10.19
C ASP A 29 -18.41 2.54 9.41
N LYS A 30 -17.14 2.35 9.79
CA LYS A 30 -15.99 2.91 9.05
C LYS A 30 -15.93 2.34 7.63
N LEU A 31 -16.13 1.02 7.50
CA LEU A 31 -16.20 0.38 6.19
C LEU A 31 -17.38 0.88 5.38
N VAL A 32 -18.55 1.03 6.00
CA VAL A 32 -19.76 1.55 5.34
C VAL A 32 -19.55 2.97 4.82
N ILE A 33 -18.90 3.85 5.58
CA ILE A 33 -18.56 5.21 5.14
C ILE A 33 -17.69 5.16 3.88
N GLN A 34 -16.66 4.32 3.87
CA GLN A 34 -15.77 4.15 2.72
C GLN A 34 -16.52 3.60 1.50
N VAL A 35 -17.39 2.61 1.69
CA VAL A 35 -18.22 2.03 0.62
C VAL A 35 -19.15 3.07 0.02
N LYS A 36 -19.78 3.92 0.86
CA LYS A 36 -20.61 5.03 0.40
C LYS A 36 -19.81 6.04 -0.41
N GLY A 37 -18.64 6.44 0.09
CA GLY A 37 -17.73 7.36 -0.61
C GLY A 37 -17.27 6.85 -1.98
N ASN A 38 -17.20 5.53 -2.16
CA ASN A 38 -16.77 4.88 -3.40
C ASN A 38 -17.92 4.24 -4.19
N ALA A 39 -19.18 4.53 -3.88
CA ALA A 39 -20.33 3.84 -4.46
C ALA A 39 -20.40 3.96 -6.00
N LYS A 40 -20.01 5.11 -6.57
CA LYS A 40 -19.96 5.32 -8.03
C LYS A 40 -18.98 4.37 -8.71
N LEU A 41 -17.80 4.16 -8.11
CA LEU A 41 -16.78 3.25 -8.61
C LEU A 41 -17.24 1.79 -8.48
N LEU A 42 -17.75 1.40 -7.31
CA LEU A 42 -18.21 0.03 -7.05
C LEU A 42 -19.36 -0.39 -7.97
N ARG A 43 -20.22 0.55 -8.39
CA ARG A 43 -21.29 0.30 -9.36
C ARG A 43 -20.79 0.00 -10.77
N LYS A 44 -19.56 0.41 -11.13
CA LYS A 44 -18.94 0.00 -12.41
C LYS A 44 -18.73 -1.51 -12.49
N PHE A 45 -18.62 -2.17 -11.33
CA PHE A 45 -18.42 -3.62 -11.22
C PHE A 45 -19.74 -4.39 -10.97
N GLY A 46 -20.89 -3.75 -11.18
CA GLY A 46 -22.21 -4.35 -10.99
C GLY A 46 -23.04 -3.67 -9.89
N PRO A 47 -24.32 -4.05 -9.73
CA PRO A 47 -25.22 -3.42 -8.79
C PRO A 47 -24.73 -3.62 -7.35
N LEU A 48 -24.66 -2.52 -6.59
CA LEU A 48 -24.28 -2.56 -5.19
C LEU A 48 -25.48 -2.95 -4.33
N LYS A 49 -25.59 -4.24 -4.01
CA LYS A 49 -26.71 -4.81 -3.26
C LYS A 49 -26.56 -4.55 -1.76
N THR A 50 -27.68 -4.42 -1.07
CA THR A 50 -27.73 -4.23 0.39
C THR A 50 -28.70 -5.21 1.04
N LYS A 51 -28.49 -5.50 2.32
CA LYS A 51 -29.39 -6.26 3.18
C LYS A 51 -29.50 -5.57 4.54
N LYS A 52 -30.70 -5.53 5.11
CA LYS A 52 -30.88 -5.13 6.51
C LYS A 52 -30.44 -6.27 7.41
N LYS A 53 -29.76 -5.93 8.50
CA LYS A 53 -29.25 -6.86 9.50
C LYS A 53 -29.54 -6.30 10.87
N GLU A 54 -29.77 -7.18 11.83
CA GLU A 54 -30.00 -6.82 13.22
C GLU A 54 -28.90 -7.42 14.08
N TYR A 55 -28.35 -6.62 14.99
CA TYR A 55 -27.43 -7.08 16.01
C TYR A 55 -27.72 -6.38 17.32
N ARG A 56 -28.04 -7.15 18.37
CA ARG A 56 -28.39 -6.65 19.71
C ARG A 56 -29.47 -5.55 19.66
N GLY A 57 -30.55 -5.78 18.89
CA GLY A 57 -31.66 -4.83 18.72
C GLY A 57 -31.38 -3.64 17.81
N THR A 58 -30.15 -3.50 17.28
CA THR A 58 -29.80 -2.42 16.34
C THR A 58 -29.89 -2.90 14.90
N ILE A 59 -30.71 -2.22 14.09
CA ILE A 59 -30.83 -2.51 12.65
C ILE A 59 -29.80 -1.69 11.87
N PHE A 60 -28.97 -2.36 11.09
CA PHE A 60 -27.97 -1.74 10.21
C PHE A 60 -28.05 -2.28 8.78
N THR A 61 -27.36 -1.60 7.85
CA THR A 61 -27.34 -1.95 6.43
C THR A 61 -26.00 -2.60 6.08
N ALA A 62 -26.03 -3.85 5.64
CA ALA A 62 -24.87 -4.59 5.17
C ALA A 62 -24.83 -4.60 3.63
N TYR A 63 -23.73 -4.16 3.04
CA TYR A 63 -23.49 -4.28 1.61
C TYR A 63 -23.13 -5.72 1.24
N GLN A 64 -23.53 -6.15 0.05
CA GLN A 64 -23.15 -7.44 -0.52
C GLN A 64 -22.24 -7.16 -1.71
N PHE A 65 -21.00 -7.60 -1.61
CA PHE A 65 -20.00 -7.42 -2.65
C PHE A 65 -19.90 -8.66 -3.51
N ASN A 66 -19.92 -8.48 -4.83
CA ASN A 66 -19.36 -9.48 -5.72
C ASN A 66 -17.82 -9.44 -5.63
N LYS A 67 -17.19 -10.41 -6.29
CA LYS A 67 -15.74 -10.57 -6.36
C LYS A 67 -14.98 -9.29 -6.72
N ASN A 68 -15.43 -8.58 -7.75
CA ASN A 68 -14.75 -7.39 -8.28
C ASN A 68 -14.89 -6.20 -7.33
N GLN A 69 -16.07 -6.05 -6.71
CA GLN A 69 -16.32 -5.05 -5.68
C GLN A 69 -15.49 -5.31 -4.42
N LEU A 70 -15.34 -6.58 -4.01
CA LEU A 70 -14.53 -6.97 -2.85
C LEU A 70 -13.05 -6.60 -3.06
N LEU A 71 -12.49 -6.94 -4.23
CA LEU A 71 -11.12 -6.56 -4.60
C LEU A 71 -10.94 -5.04 -4.57
N CYS A 72 -11.86 -4.29 -5.17
CA CYS A 72 -11.82 -2.84 -5.16
C CYS A 72 -11.80 -2.25 -3.73
N VAL A 73 -12.60 -2.80 -2.81
CA VAL A 73 -12.62 -2.39 -1.40
C VAL A 73 -11.29 -2.70 -0.72
N LEU A 74 -10.75 -3.91 -0.88
CA LEU A 74 -9.50 -4.34 -0.26
C LEU A 74 -8.29 -3.50 -0.72
N PHE A 75 -8.15 -3.26 -2.02
CA PHE A 75 -7.03 -2.47 -2.56
C PHE A 75 -7.06 -1.01 -2.07
N LYS A 76 -8.24 -0.38 -2.04
CA LYS A 76 -8.39 1.00 -1.53
C LYS A 76 -8.12 1.11 -0.02
N MET A 77 -8.46 0.08 0.76
CA MET A 77 -8.26 0.08 2.21
C MET A 77 -6.79 0.02 2.61
N ASN A 78 -5.95 -0.69 1.85
CA ASN A 78 -4.51 -0.76 2.11
C ASN A 78 -3.74 0.43 1.51
N ASN A 79 -4.31 1.18 0.57
CA ASN A 79 -3.69 2.35 -0.05
C ASN A 79 -4.74 3.43 -0.40
N PRO A 80 -5.05 4.36 0.52
CA PRO A 80 -6.10 5.36 0.32
C PRO A 80 -5.85 6.28 -0.90
N ASN A 81 -4.58 6.42 -1.30
CA ASN A 81 -4.09 7.23 -2.43
C ASN A 81 -4.24 6.55 -3.81
N LEU A 82 -4.70 5.29 -3.89
CA LEU A 82 -5.01 4.65 -5.18
C LEU A 82 -6.31 5.25 -5.73
N THR A 83 -6.23 6.40 -6.39
CA THR A 83 -7.38 7.05 -7.05
C THR A 83 -7.89 6.28 -8.26
N ASP A 84 -7.02 5.50 -8.90
CA ASP A 84 -7.30 4.78 -10.14
C ASP A 84 -6.90 3.31 -10.04
N ILE A 85 -7.79 2.46 -9.52
CA ILE A 85 -7.70 1.02 -9.80
C ILE A 85 -8.24 0.85 -11.22
N LYS A 86 -7.35 0.65 -12.20
CA LYS A 86 -7.74 0.40 -13.59
C LYS A 86 -8.71 -0.79 -13.63
N ALA A 87 -9.84 -0.61 -14.32
CA ALA A 87 -10.87 -1.65 -14.44
C ALA A 87 -10.32 -2.95 -15.08
N GLU A 88 -9.27 -2.83 -15.90
CA GLU A 88 -8.55 -3.97 -16.51
C GLU A 88 -7.79 -4.82 -15.47
N ALA A 89 -7.24 -4.22 -14.40
CA ALA A 89 -6.58 -4.96 -13.33
C ALA A 89 -7.58 -5.80 -12.50
N VAL A 90 -8.86 -5.40 -12.49
CA VAL A 90 -9.95 -6.12 -11.82
C VAL A 90 -10.54 -7.21 -12.73
N GLN A 91 -10.42 -7.08 -14.05
CA GLN A 91 -10.89 -8.08 -15.00
C GLN A 91 -9.89 -9.24 -15.23
N ALA A 92 -8.59 -9.02 -14.99
CA ALA A 92 -7.54 -9.92 -15.47
C ALA A 92 -7.16 -11.10 -14.56
N THR A 93 -7.65 -11.20 -13.32
CA THR A 93 -7.06 -12.18 -12.40
C THR A 93 -8.13 -12.79 -11.51
N SER A 94 -8.25 -14.12 -11.55
CA SER A 94 -9.13 -14.82 -10.63
C SER A 94 -8.68 -14.54 -9.19
N LEU A 95 -9.63 -14.39 -8.24
CA LEU A 95 -9.36 -14.27 -6.80
C LEU A 95 -8.39 -15.35 -6.33
N ILE A 96 -8.48 -16.55 -6.90
CA ILE A 96 -7.61 -17.68 -6.61
C ILE A 96 -6.20 -17.33 -7.04
N SER A 97 -5.97 -16.93 -8.28
CA SER A 97 -4.65 -16.48 -8.75
C SER A 97 -4.12 -15.22 -8.05
N ILE A 98 -4.97 -14.35 -7.48
CA ILE A 98 -4.51 -13.23 -6.64
C ILE A 98 -4.11 -13.73 -5.25
N ILE A 99 -4.87 -14.65 -4.65
CA ILE A 99 -4.57 -15.25 -3.35
C ILE A 99 -3.32 -16.14 -3.47
N GLU A 100 -3.23 -16.98 -4.51
CA GLU A 100 -2.04 -17.75 -4.86
C GLU A 100 -0.86 -16.82 -5.13
N ALA A 101 -1.03 -15.75 -5.91
CA ALA A 101 0.05 -14.79 -6.11
C ALA A 101 0.42 -14.00 -4.84
N LEU A 102 -0.46 -13.89 -3.84
CA LEU A 102 -0.17 -13.28 -2.54
C LEU A 102 0.46 -14.29 -1.55
N ASP A 103 0.05 -15.56 -1.62
CA ASP A 103 0.64 -16.65 -0.84
C ASP A 103 2.02 -17.03 -1.39
N ASP A 104 2.22 -16.93 -2.71
CA ASP A 104 3.51 -17.04 -3.41
C ASP A 104 4.32 -15.73 -3.33
N PHE A 105 3.71 -14.62 -2.89
CA PHE A 105 4.44 -13.38 -2.67
C PHE A 105 5.22 -13.50 -1.37
N ASP A 106 6.51 -13.75 -1.51
CA ASP A 106 7.43 -13.75 -0.38
C ASP A 106 7.56 -12.33 0.21
N PHE A 107 6.68 -12.01 1.16
CA PHE A 107 6.69 -10.75 1.90
C PHE A 107 7.97 -10.58 2.73
N ASP A 108 8.62 -11.69 3.08
CA ASP A 108 9.88 -11.71 3.82
C ASP A 108 11.07 -11.34 2.90
N ASN A 109 10.93 -11.51 1.58
CA ASN A 109 11.85 -11.01 0.54
C ASN A 109 11.48 -9.65 -0.05
N LEU A 110 10.53 -8.91 0.52
CA LEU A 110 10.34 -7.51 0.16
C LEU A 110 11.70 -6.80 0.29
N PRO A 111 12.23 -6.16 -0.77
CA PRO A 111 13.60 -5.71 -0.77
C PRO A 111 13.84 -4.82 0.46
N VAL A 112 14.81 -5.26 1.26
CA VAL A 112 15.26 -4.56 2.45
C VAL A 112 15.67 -3.18 2.00
N ARG A 113 15.02 -2.16 2.55
CA ARG A 113 15.39 -0.77 2.28
C ARG A 113 16.33 -0.30 3.36
N PHE A 114 17.29 0.50 2.94
CA PHE A 114 18.25 1.13 3.81
C PHE A 114 18.09 2.63 3.67
N VAL A 115 17.92 3.31 4.81
CA VAL A 115 18.19 4.74 4.88
C VAL A 115 19.70 4.89 4.91
N TYR A 116 20.21 5.82 4.11
CA TYR A 116 21.64 6.06 3.97
C TYR A 116 21.95 7.55 3.97
N ALA A 117 23.18 7.89 4.36
CA ALA A 117 23.73 9.22 4.13
C ALA A 117 25.04 9.12 3.37
N VAL A 118 25.20 9.96 2.36
CA VAL A 118 26.44 10.13 1.59
C VAL A 118 27.02 11.51 1.82
N GLN A 119 28.34 11.59 1.82
CA GLN A 119 29.09 12.82 2.06
C GLN A 119 29.84 13.25 0.79
N ASP A 120 29.74 14.52 0.43
CA ASP A 120 30.56 15.15 -0.61
C ASP A 120 31.94 15.58 -0.07
N LYS A 121 32.80 16.11 -0.94
CA LYS A 121 34.14 16.56 -0.56
C LYS A 121 34.14 17.74 0.42
N ALA A 122 33.13 18.60 0.34
CA ALA A 122 32.94 19.73 1.26
C ALA A 122 32.40 19.31 2.64
N GLY A 123 32.00 18.05 2.77
CA GLY A 123 31.49 17.49 4.02
C GLY A 123 29.97 17.53 4.14
N ASN A 124 29.25 18.05 3.14
CA ASN A 124 27.80 18.08 3.12
C ASN A 124 27.23 16.67 2.96
N LEU A 125 26.05 16.47 3.53
CA LEU A 125 25.37 15.19 3.55
C LEU A 125 24.17 15.19 2.64
N LYS A 126 23.98 14.11 1.89
CA LYS A 126 22.72 13.78 1.25
C LYS A 126 22.13 12.54 1.89
N ILE A 127 20.89 12.66 2.37
CA ILE A 127 20.14 11.56 2.97
C ILE A 127 19.18 10.99 1.93
N GLY A 128 19.08 9.66 1.84
CA GLY A 128 18.13 9.01 0.95
C GLY A 128 17.80 7.59 1.38
N ILE A 129 16.91 6.94 0.63
CA ILE A 129 16.55 5.55 0.82
C ILE A 129 16.79 4.71 -0.44
N SER A 130 17.31 3.51 -0.28
CA SER A 130 17.54 2.57 -1.39
C SER A 130 17.47 1.12 -0.93
N ASN A 131 17.13 0.20 -1.84
CA ASN A 131 17.30 -1.23 -1.61
C ASN A 131 18.79 -1.64 -1.65
N ASP A 132 19.62 -0.85 -2.34
CA ASP A 132 21.06 -1.04 -2.47
C ASP A 132 21.75 0.35 -2.46
N PRO A 133 22.16 0.84 -1.28
CA PRO A 133 22.85 2.13 -1.17
C PRO A 133 24.16 2.18 -1.96
N LYS A 134 24.89 1.06 -2.05
CA LYS A 134 26.19 1.02 -2.74
C LYS A 134 26.01 1.24 -4.24
N ARG A 135 25.04 0.57 -4.86
CA ARG A 135 24.67 0.82 -6.26
C ARG A 135 24.18 2.25 -6.45
N ARG A 136 23.31 2.74 -5.57
CA ARG A 136 22.76 4.10 -5.66
C ARG A 136 23.84 5.18 -5.60
N ILE A 137 24.88 4.98 -4.80
CA ILE A 137 26.05 5.88 -4.77
C ILE A 137 26.78 5.91 -6.09
N LYS A 138 27.00 4.74 -6.71
CA LYS A 138 27.64 4.68 -8.04
C LYS A 138 26.84 5.48 -9.06
N GLU A 139 25.53 5.36 -9.06
CA GLU A 139 24.63 6.13 -9.94
C GLU A 139 24.71 7.64 -9.65
N LEU A 140 24.69 8.04 -8.37
CA LEU A 140 24.80 9.45 -7.98
C LEU A 140 26.16 10.05 -8.37
N ASN A 141 27.24 9.27 -8.31
CA ASN A 141 28.58 9.69 -8.71
C ASN A 141 28.72 9.90 -10.22
N ILE A 142 27.86 9.32 -11.07
CA ILE A 142 27.89 9.60 -12.52
C ILE A 142 27.53 11.07 -12.78
N GLY A 143 26.61 11.64 -11.99
CA GLY A 143 26.15 13.02 -12.11
C GLY A 143 26.78 14.00 -11.13
N ASN A 144 27.78 13.58 -10.35
CA ASN A 144 28.43 14.43 -9.35
C ASN A 144 29.93 14.56 -9.66
N PRO A 145 30.47 15.78 -9.81
CA PRO A 145 31.89 15.99 -10.04
C PRO A 145 32.77 15.50 -8.87
N ASP A 146 32.22 15.44 -7.66
CA ASP A 146 32.92 14.94 -6.47
C ASP A 146 32.50 13.52 -6.10
N ALA A 147 33.49 12.70 -5.70
CA ALA A 147 33.26 11.35 -5.24
C ALA A 147 32.49 11.33 -3.91
N LEU A 148 31.27 10.80 -3.93
CA LEU A 148 30.44 10.64 -2.74
C LEU A 148 30.87 9.42 -1.92
N LYS A 149 31.00 9.62 -0.61
CA LYS A 149 31.32 8.57 0.37
C LYS A 149 30.10 8.17 1.17
N LEU A 150 29.80 6.87 1.27
CA LEU A 150 28.79 6.37 2.22
C LEU A 150 29.30 6.59 3.65
N VAL A 151 28.55 7.34 4.46
CA VAL A 151 28.92 7.63 5.86
C VAL A 151 27.92 7.07 6.88
N PHE A 152 26.71 6.70 6.42
CA PHE A 152 25.70 6.10 7.28
C PHE A 152 24.84 5.13 6.47
N THR A 153 24.48 4.00 7.06
CA THR A 153 23.46 3.11 6.53
C THR A 153 22.76 2.37 7.66
N ARG A 154 21.43 2.30 7.59
CA ARG A 154 20.59 1.56 8.54
C ARG A 154 19.42 0.95 7.80
N GLN A 155 19.06 -0.27 8.15
CA GLN A 155 17.85 -0.91 7.64
C GLN A 155 16.60 -0.12 8.09
N ALA A 156 15.72 0.20 7.14
CA ALA A 156 14.45 0.84 7.40
C ALA A 156 13.46 -0.17 8.02
N VAL A 157 12.72 0.27 9.04
CA VAL A 157 11.66 -0.48 9.69
C VAL A 157 10.39 -0.41 8.84
N LEU A 158 9.56 -1.46 8.92
CA LEU A 158 8.35 -1.81 8.14
C LEU A 158 7.61 -0.69 7.36
N ASP A 159 7.49 0.54 7.87
CA ASP A 159 6.96 1.67 7.11
C ASP A 159 8.09 2.46 6.42
N LYS A 160 8.57 1.87 5.31
CA LYS A 160 9.85 2.17 4.65
C LYS A 160 10.10 3.66 4.34
N TYR A 161 9.06 4.48 4.22
CA TYR A 161 9.20 5.91 3.93
C TYR A 161 9.20 6.81 5.17
N GLN A 162 8.72 6.33 6.32
CA GLN A 162 8.69 7.12 7.54
C GLN A 162 10.09 7.33 8.14
N ASP A 163 10.98 6.35 8.02
CA ASP A 163 12.35 6.49 8.52
C ASP A 163 13.12 7.59 7.77
N GLU A 164 12.94 7.70 6.45
CA GLU A 164 13.53 8.80 5.68
C GLU A 164 12.92 10.14 6.10
N VAL A 165 11.58 10.24 6.14
CA VAL A 165 10.89 11.49 6.55
C VAL A 165 11.31 11.93 7.95
N ALA A 166 11.45 11.00 8.89
CA ALA A 166 11.91 11.27 10.25
C ALA A 166 13.34 11.80 10.26
N LEU A 167 14.26 11.18 9.50
CA LEU A 167 15.65 11.63 9.42
C LEU A 167 15.76 13.02 8.76
N HIS A 168 15.02 13.24 7.68
CA HIS A 168 14.95 14.55 7.02
C HIS A 168 14.41 15.62 7.98
N LYS A 169 13.36 15.32 8.74
CA LYS A 169 12.80 16.22 9.75
C LYS A 169 13.78 16.51 10.88
N ALA A 170 14.52 15.51 11.36
CA ALA A 170 15.55 15.69 12.39
C ALA A 170 16.73 16.55 11.87
N CYS A 171 17.06 16.43 10.58
CA CYS A 171 18.14 17.18 9.95
C CYS A 171 17.70 18.54 9.38
N GLU A 172 16.40 18.88 9.40
CA GLU A 172 15.86 20.12 8.83
C GLU A 172 16.61 21.40 9.30
N PRO A 173 17.05 21.53 10.58
CA PRO A 173 17.86 22.69 11.01
C PRO A 173 19.18 22.87 10.27
N PHE A 174 19.68 21.83 9.60
CA PHE A 174 20.96 21.78 8.89
C PHE A 174 20.79 21.77 7.37
N LYS A 175 19.58 22.00 6.86
CA LYS A 175 19.25 21.85 5.45
C LYS A 175 19.86 22.95 4.59
N ILE A 176 20.47 22.54 3.47
CA ILE A 176 21.01 23.44 2.45
C ILE A 176 19.97 23.59 1.32
N ARG A 177 19.62 22.45 0.69
CA ARG A 177 18.63 22.40 -0.40
C ARG A 177 18.16 20.97 -0.64
N SER A 178 16.87 20.80 -0.94
CA SER A 178 16.29 19.48 -1.24
C SER A 178 16.67 18.44 -0.18
N GLU A 179 17.42 17.40 -0.56
CA GLU A 179 17.86 16.31 0.32
C GLU A 179 19.30 16.51 0.83
N TRP A 180 19.86 17.73 0.71
CA TRP A 180 21.22 18.08 1.12
C TRP A 180 21.25 18.90 2.41
N PHE A 181 22.19 18.56 3.27
CA PHE A 181 22.38 19.09 4.62
C PHE A 181 23.86 19.41 4.87
N THR A 182 24.14 20.31 5.80
CA THR A 182 25.52 20.61 6.24
C THR A 182 26.11 19.42 7.00
N SER A 183 27.43 19.46 7.22
CA SER A 183 28.15 18.42 7.97
C SER A 183 27.62 18.20 9.40
N ASP A 184 27.00 19.21 9.99
CA ASP A 184 26.41 19.14 11.34
C ASP A 184 25.26 18.14 11.46
N ALA A 185 24.58 17.84 10.34
CA ALA A 185 23.52 16.83 10.31
C ALA A 185 23.99 15.44 10.73
N LYS A 186 25.32 15.17 10.71
CA LYS A 186 25.89 13.92 11.24
C LYS A 186 25.48 13.65 12.69
N LYS A 187 25.25 14.70 13.48
CA LYS A 187 24.83 14.60 14.90
C LYS A 187 23.44 13.95 15.06
N MET A 188 22.64 13.93 14.00
CA MET A 188 21.30 13.35 13.98
C MET A 188 21.28 11.94 13.37
N LEU A 189 22.42 11.47 12.86
CA LEU A 189 22.59 10.11 12.35
C LEU A 189 23.02 9.21 13.50
N ASN A 190 22.05 8.51 14.10
CA ASN A 190 22.27 7.52 15.17
C ASN A 190 22.32 6.10 14.61
#